data_AF-A0A239H4L3-F1
#
_entry.id   AF-A0A239H4L3-F1
#
_cell.length_a   1.000
_cell.length_b   1.000
_cell.length_c   1.000
_cell.angle_alpha   90.00
_cell.angle_beta   90.00
_cell.angle_gamma   90.00
#
_symmetry.space_group_name_H-M   'P 1'
#
loop_
_entity.id
_entity.type
_entity.pdbx_description
1 polymer ?
#
loop_
_entity_poly.entity_id
_entity_poly.type
_entity_poly.pdbx_seq_one_letter_code
_entity_poly.pdbx_strand_id
1 'polypeptide(L)'
;MRFFLDENETEAVLPPLRHVFFNHEFVSANEIGVRGFDDRDLFPTVAEHGFDAIITRDRRQLVDPAECRSLFDNGLHWIGHRDSGVGGLLLIATISAAYLAALPFILEEMAEAAEPTAFFVRNVPMMPSQRVKIKPLKPH
;
A
#
# COMPACT_ATOMS: atom_id res chain seq x y z
N MET A 1 -9.79 -6.32 8.38
CA MET A 1 -9.87 -5.23 7.38
C MET A 1 -9.53 -5.77 6.01
N ARG A 2 -10.07 -5.15 4.97
CA ARG A 2 -9.88 -5.49 3.56
C ARG A 2 -9.23 -4.31 2.84
N PHE A 3 -8.12 -4.57 2.17
CA PHE A 3 -7.29 -3.60 1.47
C PHE A 3 -7.39 -3.82 -0.03
N PHE A 4 -7.72 -2.76 -0.76
CA PHE A 4 -7.74 -2.72 -2.20
C PHE A 4 -6.37 -2.23 -2.73
N LEU A 5 -5.72 -3.01 -3.59
CA LEU A 5 -4.50 -2.60 -4.28
C LEU A 5 -4.85 -2.03 -5.66
N ASP A 6 -4.59 -0.74 -5.82
CA ASP A 6 -4.79 0.00 -7.07
C ASP A 6 -3.93 -0.59 -8.20
N GLU A 7 -4.41 -0.50 -9.45
CA GLU A 7 -3.69 -0.97 -10.64
C GLU A 7 -2.38 -0.22 -10.86
N ASN A 8 -2.30 0.99 -10.32
CA ASN A 8 -1.08 1.77 -10.37
C ASN A 8 -0.03 1.26 -9.40
N GLU A 9 -0.28 0.26 -8.54
CA GLU A 9 0.71 -0.36 -7.66
C GLU A 9 1.07 -1.78 -8.13
N THR A 10 2.26 -2.29 -7.76
CA THR A 10 2.69 -3.62 -8.17
C THR A 10 2.09 -4.73 -7.29
N GLU A 11 1.36 -5.67 -7.90
CA GLU A 11 0.83 -6.86 -7.23
C GLU A 11 1.91 -7.74 -6.56
N ALA A 12 3.19 -7.55 -6.91
CA ALA A 12 4.30 -8.26 -6.29
C ALA A 12 4.41 -8.04 -4.77
N VAL A 13 3.79 -6.98 -4.24
CA VAL A 13 3.72 -6.75 -2.78
C VAL A 13 2.67 -7.63 -2.09
N LEU A 14 1.67 -8.16 -2.79
CA LEU A 14 0.56 -8.86 -2.16
C LEU A 14 0.95 -10.17 -1.46
N PRO A 15 1.78 -11.06 -2.05
CA PRO A 15 2.12 -12.32 -1.40
C PRO A 15 2.72 -12.16 0.01
N PRO A 16 3.74 -11.32 0.26
CA PRO A 16 4.24 -11.13 1.62
C PRO A 16 3.21 -10.46 2.55
N LEU A 17 2.41 -9.50 2.06
CA LEU A 17 1.39 -8.84 2.90
C LEU A 17 0.32 -9.83 3.35
N ARG A 18 -0.22 -10.64 2.43
CA ARG A 18 -1.20 -11.69 2.73
C ARG A 18 -0.66 -12.72 3.73
N HIS A 19 0.62 -13.04 3.65
CA HIS A 19 1.25 -14.01 4.54
C HIS A 19 1.46 -13.45 5.95
N VAL A 20 1.98 -12.23 6.07
CA VAL A 20 2.30 -11.61 7.37
C VAL A 20 1.04 -11.14 8.08
N PHE A 21 0.12 -10.51 7.36
CA PHE A 21 -1.12 -9.94 7.89
C PHE A 21 -2.32 -10.84 7.57
N PHE A 22 -2.20 -12.13 7.89
CA PHE A 22 -3.15 -13.19 7.50
C PHE A 22 -4.58 -13.01 8.03
N ASN A 23 -4.78 -12.16 9.06
CA ASN A 23 -6.11 -11.79 9.57
C ASN A 23 -6.76 -10.62 8.79
N HIS A 24 -6.07 -10.12 7.77
CA HIS A 24 -6.54 -9.07 6.87
C HIS A 24 -6.53 -9.58 5.43
N GLU A 25 -7.40 -9.00 4.61
CA GLU A 25 -7.50 -9.36 3.20
C GLU A 25 -6.86 -8.27 2.36
N PHE A 26 -6.06 -8.66 1.37
CA PHE A 26 -5.47 -7.74 0.39
C PHE A 26 -5.86 -8.25 -0.98
N VAL A 27 -6.47 -7.42 -1.82
CA VAL A 27 -7.02 -7.81 -3.11
C VAL A 27 -6.69 -6.75 -4.15
N SER A 28 -6.26 -7.15 -5.35
CA SER A 28 -5.92 -6.20 -6.42
C SER A 28 -7.13 -5.80 -7.26
N ALA A 29 -6.96 -4.68 -7.98
CA ALA A 29 -7.86 -4.25 -9.05
C ALA A 29 -8.14 -5.34 -10.08
N ASN A 30 -7.15 -6.19 -10.39
CA ASN A 30 -7.30 -7.29 -11.32
C ASN A 30 -8.19 -8.41 -10.77
N GLU A 31 -8.08 -8.73 -9.47
CA GLU A 31 -8.84 -9.81 -8.84
C GLU A 31 -10.34 -9.50 -8.69
N ILE A 32 -10.71 -8.22 -8.57
CA ILE A 32 -12.13 -7.80 -8.52
C ILE A 32 -12.64 -7.22 -9.86
N GLY A 33 -11.81 -7.21 -10.90
CA GLY A 33 -12.24 -6.82 -12.26
C GLY A 33 -12.50 -5.32 -12.47
N VAL A 34 -11.92 -4.44 -11.65
CA VAL A 34 -12.08 -2.96 -11.74
C VAL A 34 -10.91 -2.27 -12.42
N ARG A 35 -10.06 -3.03 -13.12
CA ARG A 35 -8.89 -2.50 -13.82
C ARG A 35 -9.31 -1.49 -14.90
N GLY A 36 -8.65 -0.33 -14.94
CA GLY A 36 -8.94 0.77 -15.86
C GLY A 36 -10.25 1.51 -15.59
N PHE A 37 -10.86 1.35 -14.41
CA PHE A 37 -11.95 2.22 -13.97
C PHE A 37 -11.39 3.62 -13.69
N ASP A 38 -12.13 4.67 -14.08
CA ASP A 38 -11.84 6.02 -13.63
C ASP A 38 -12.17 6.17 -12.14
N ASP A 39 -11.45 7.05 -11.43
CA ASP A 39 -11.57 7.22 -9.98
C ASP A 39 -13.02 7.48 -9.49
N ARG A 40 -13.85 8.12 -10.32
CA ARG A 40 -15.26 8.41 -10.01
C ARG A 40 -16.09 7.15 -9.78
N ASP A 41 -15.80 6.10 -10.54
CA ASP A 41 -16.50 4.82 -10.46
C ASP A 41 -15.74 3.84 -9.55
N LEU A 42 -14.42 4.03 -9.41
CA LEU A 42 -13.54 3.16 -8.63
C LEU A 42 -13.89 3.19 -7.13
N PHE A 43 -13.88 4.36 -6.48
CA PHE A 43 -14.05 4.42 -5.02
C PHE A 43 -15.41 3.93 -4.53
N PRO A 44 -16.54 4.30 -5.16
CA PRO A 44 -17.84 3.73 -4.80
C PRO A 44 -17.86 2.21 -4.97
N THR A 45 -17.33 1.70 -6.08
CA THR A 45 -17.27 0.25 -6.33
C THR A 45 -16.41 -0.46 -5.27
N VAL A 46 -15.25 0.10 -4.92
CA VAL A 46 -14.37 -0.44 -3.88
C VAL A 46 -15.05 -0.44 -2.52
N ALA A 47 -15.76 0.63 -2.15
CA ALA A 47 -16.52 0.67 -0.90
C ALA A 47 -17.71 -0.31 -0.90
N GLU A 48 -18.43 -0.46 -2.01
CA GLU A 48 -19.51 -1.45 -2.18
C GLU A 48 -19.01 -2.89 -2.03
N HIS A 49 -17.77 -3.15 -2.46
CA HIS A 49 -17.11 -4.44 -2.23
C HIS A 49 -16.65 -4.62 -0.78
N GLY A 50 -16.83 -3.63 0.11
CA GLY A 50 -16.50 -3.72 1.53
C GLY A 50 -15.01 -3.60 1.84
N PHE A 51 -14.26 -2.87 1.02
CA PHE A 51 -12.89 -2.50 1.33
C PHE A 51 -12.85 -1.34 2.31
N ASP A 52 -11.89 -1.38 3.25
CA ASP A 52 -11.68 -0.35 4.25
C ASP A 52 -10.65 0.70 3.79
N ALA A 53 -9.73 0.30 2.90
CA ALA A 53 -8.62 1.14 2.49
C ALA A 53 -8.17 0.84 1.07
N ILE A 54 -7.62 1.87 0.41
CA ILE A 54 -6.91 1.75 -0.85
C ILE A 54 -5.39 1.87 -0.63
N ILE A 55 -4.64 1.05 -1.34
CA ILE A 55 -3.19 1.11 -1.45
C ILE A 55 -2.85 1.58 -2.87
N THR A 56 -2.25 2.75 -2.99
CA THR A 56 -2.08 3.44 -4.28
C THR A 56 -0.80 4.29 -4.32
N ARG A 57 -0.31 4.54 -5.53
CA ARG A 57 0.76 5.50 -5.81
C ARG A 57 0.24 6.87 -6.24
N ASP A 58 -1.07 7.02 -6.46
CA ASP A 58 -1.61 8.30 -6.90
C ASP A 58 -1.81 9.28 -5.74
N ARG A 59 -0.88 10.23 -5.64
CA ARG A 59 -0.95 11.31 -4.67
C ARG A 59 -1.88 12.44 -5.08
N ARG A 60 -2.29 12.49 -6.36
CA ARG A 60 -3.21 13.51 -6.86
C ARG A 60 -4.60 13.31 -6.29
N GLN A 61 -4.99 12.09 -5.92
CA GLN A 61 -6.23 11.78 -5.19
C GLN A 61 -6.43 12.57 -3.90
N LEU A 62 -5.33 13.02 -3.26
CA LEU A 62 -5.40 13.85 -2.05
C LEU A 62 -5.38 15.35 -2.34
N VAL A 63 -5.06 15.75 -3.58
CA VAL A 63 -4.97 17.15 -4.01
C VAL A 63 -6.19 17.56 -4.84
N ASP A 64 -6.76 16.63 -5.61
CA ASP A 64 -8.03 16.82 -6.28
C ASP A 64 -9.17 16.81 -5.22
N PRO A 65 -9.91 17.92 -5.06
CA PRO A 65 -10.99 17.98 -4.08
C PRO A 65 -12.11 16.97 -4.32
N ALA A 66 -12.38 16.59 -5.57
CA ALA A 66 -13.44 15.66 -5.90
C ALA A 66 -13.06 14.21 -5.53
N GLU A 67 -11.83 13.80 -5.84
CA GLU A 67 -11.31 12.47 -5.48
C GLU A 67 -11.13 12.34 -3.96
N CYS A 68 -10.56 13.35 -3.32
CA CYS A 68 -10.39 13.39 -1.87
C CYS A 68 -11.74 13.34 -1.16
N ARG A 69 -12.74 14.08 -1.65
CA ARG A 69 -14.10 14.04 -1.12
C ARG A 69 -14.74 12.67 -1.34
N SER A 70 -14.53 12.06 -2.50
CA SER A 70 -15.06 10.72 -2.81
C SER A 70 -14.46 9.65 -1.89
N LEU A 71 -13.16 9.68 -1.59
CA LEU A 71 -12.55 8.80 -0.58
C LEU A 71 -13.21 8.96 0.80
N PHE A 72 -13.40 10.21 1.22
CA PHE A 72 -14.02 10.52 2.50
C PHE A 72 -15.48 10.04 2.57
N ASP A 73 -16.29 10.36 1.57
CA ASP A 73 -17.71 10.00 1.53
C ASP A 73 -17.93 8.49 1.43
N ASN A 74 -16.97 7.75 0.87
CA ASN A 74 -16.99 6.29 0.78
C ASN A 74 -16.30 5.59 1.96
N GLY A 75 -15.82 6.32 2.97
CA GLY A 75 -15.23 5.71 4.16
C GLY A 75 -13.85 5.07 3.93
N LEU A 76 -13.14 5.41 2.84
CA LEU A 76 -11.92 4.72 2.44
C LEU A 76 -10.67 5.40 2.99
N HIS A 77 -9.87 4.66 3.76
CA HIS A 77 -8.53 5.09 4.12
C HIS A 77 -7.61 5.10 2.88
N TRP A 78 -6.70 6.06 2.82
CA TRP A 78 -5.72 6.17 1.75
C TRP A 78 -4.35 5.73 2.27
N ILE A 79 -3.69 4.79 1.59
CA ILE A 79 -2.34 4.33 1.96
C ILE A 79 -1.45 4.46 0.73
N GLY A 80 -0.45 5.32 0.79
CA GLY A 80 0.48 5.49 -0.31
C GLY A 80 1.89 5.79 0.15
N HIS A 81 2.83 5.54 -0.75
CA HIS A 81 4.26 5.73 -0.50
C HIS A 81 4.86 6.77 -1.44
N ARG A 82 6.08 7.22 -1.15
CA ARG A 82 6.87 8.01 -2.11
C ARG A 82 7.66 7.07 -3.01
N ASP A 83 7.84 7.46 -4.26
CA ASP A 83 8.77 6.75 -5.15
C ASP A 83 10.12 6.59 -4.47
N SER A 84 10.64 5.37 -4.52
CA SER A 84 11.93 4.99 -3.94
C SER A 84 13.11 5.38 -4.82
N GLY A 85 12.86 5.74 -6.09
CA GLY A 85 13.89 6.08 -7.07
C GLY A 85 14.75 4.88 -7.49
N VAL A 86 14.40 3.67 -7.06
CA VAL A 86 15.05 2.42 -7.44
C VAL A 86 14.14 1.61 -8.36
N GLY A 87 14.73 0.82 -9.25
CA GLY A 87 14.00 0.01 -10.24
C GLY A 87 14.15 -1.49 -10.06
N GLY A 88 13.37 -2.26 -10.82
CA GLY A 88 13.47 -3.72 -10.90
C GLY A 88 13.26 -4.42 -9.55
N LEU A 89 14.09 -5.43 -9.26
CA LEU A 89 14.00 -6.21 -8.02
C LEU A 89 14.14 -5.34 -6.76
N LEU A 90 14.97 -4.30 -6.79
CA LEU A 90 15.16 -3.42 -5.64
C LEU A 90 13.90 -2.61 -5.33
N LEU A 91 13.12 -2.24 -6.35
CA LEU A 91 11.84 -1.57 -6.15
C LEU A 91 10.90 -2.46 -5.31
N ILE A 92 10.64 -3.68 -5.77
CA ILE A 92 9.73 -4.64 -5.13
C ILE A 92 10.19 -4.93 -3.69
N ALA A 93 11.48 -5.18 -3.47
CA ALA A 93 12.03 -5.42 -2.14
C ALA A 93 11.85 -4.21 -1.21
N THR A 94 12.07 -2.99 -1.73
CA THR A 94 11.99 -1.76 -0.94
C THR A 94 10.55 -1.44 -0.54
N ILE A 95 9.61 -1.48 -1.47
CA ILE A 95 8.20 -1.17 -1.20
C ILE A 95 7.56 -2.25 -0.34
N SER A 96 7.88 -3.54 -0.57
CA SER A 96 7.37 -4.63 0.28
C SER A 96 7.87 -4.45 1.71
N ALA A 97 9.16 -4.15 1.89
CA ALA A 97 9.71 -3.85 3.21
C ALA A 97 9.06 -2.61 3.86
N ALA A 98 8.77 -1.57 3.07
CA ALA A 98 8.14 -0.35 3.56
C ALA A 98 6.71 -0.61 4.07
N TYR A 99 5.88 -1.32 3.29
CA TYR A 99 4.53 -1.71 3.70
C TYR A 99 4.55 -2.65 4.90
N LEU A 100 5.38 -3.69 4.87
CA LEU A 100 5.53 -4.64 5.99
C LEU A 100 5.93 -3.92 7.29
N ALA A 101 6.81 -2.93 7.21
CA ALA A 101 7.24 -2.17 8.38
C ALA A 101 6.21 -1.14 8.86
N ALA A 102 5.37 -0.60 7.97
CA ALA A 102 4.40 0.45 8.30
C ALA A 102 3.05 -0.11 8.76
N LEU A 103 2.61 -1.23 8.19
CA LEU A 103 1.25 -1.75 8.39
C LEU A 103 0.86 -2.03 9.85
N PRO A 104 1.73 -2.55 10.75
CA PRO A 104 1.35 -2.73 12.15
C PRO A 104 0.83 -1.44 12.78
N PHE A 105 1.51 -0.32 12.53
CA PHE A 105 1.12 1.00 13.05
C PHE A 105 -0.11 1.58 12.34
N ILE A 106 -0.22 1.35 11.03
CA ILE A 106 -1.39 1.78 10.26
C ILE A 106 -2.65 1.04 10.75
N LEU A 107 -2.54 -0.26 11.02
CA LEU A 107 -3.65 -1.09 11.50
C LEU A 107 -4.12 -0.66 12.90
N GLU A 108 -3.19 -0.33 13.81
CA GLU A 108 -3.52 0.24 15.12
C GLU A 108 -4.27 1.56 14.99
N GLU A 109 -3.78 2.48 14.16
CA GLU A 109 -4.43 3.77 13.94
C GLU A 109 -5.80 3.63 13.26
N MET A 110 -5.91 2.78 12.23
CA MET A 110 -7.17 2.52 11.53
C MET A 110 -8.24 1.91 12.45
N ALA A 111 -7.85 1.12 13.45
CA ALA A 111 -8.80 0.50 14.38
C ALA A 111 -9.50 1.54 15.28
N GLU A 112 -8.83 2.66 15.56
CA GLU A 112 -9.32 3.74 16.42
C GLU A 112 -9.83 4.96 15.63
N ALA A 113 -9.54 5.02 14.33
CA ALA A 113 -9.92 6.14 13.48
C ALA A 113 -11.44 6.23 13.32
N ALA A 114 -12.01 7.38 13.72
CA ALA A 114 -13.43 7.67 13.50
C ALA A 114 -13.75 8.09 12.06
N GLU A 115 -12.74 8.52 11.30
CA GLU A 115 -12.88 9.07 9.95
C GLU A 115 -11.79 8.54 9.00
N PRO A 116 -12.05 8.52 7.68
CA PRO A 116 -11.06 8.18 6.67
C PRO A 116 -9.76 8.98 6.84
N THR A 117 -8.65 8.26 6.86
CA THR A 117 -7.33 8.82 7.18
C THR A 117 -6.32 8.47 6.11
N ALA A 118 -5.45 9.43 5.77
CA ALA A 118 -4.37 9.24 4.80
C ALA A 118 -3.05 8.87 5.49
N PHE A 119 -2.49 7.73 5.12
CA PHE A 119 -1.24 7.19 5.62
C PHE A 119 -0.12 7.30 4.59
N PHE A 120 0.97 7.98 4.96
CA PHE A 120 2.14 8.17 4.12
C PHE A 120 3.26 7.19 4.52
N VAL A 121 3.30 6.04 3.83
CA VAL A 121 4.33 5.02 4.02
C VAL A 121 5.70 5.59 3.66
N ARG A 122 6.66 5.43 4.58
CA ARG A 122 8.04 5.88 4.40
C ARG A 122 8.90 4.75 3.83
N ASN A 123 9.75 5.08 2.86
CA ASN A 123 10.71 4.13 2.31
C ASN A 123 11.74 3.69 3.36
N VAL A 124 12.17 2.43 3.28
CA VAL A 124 13.22 1.90 4.14
C VAL A 124 14.59 2.18 3.49
N PRO A 125 15.57 2.80 4.17
CA PRO A 125 16.85 3.21 3.56
C PRO A 125 17.71 2.05 3.02
N MET A 126 18.00 1.98 1.71
CA MET A 126 18.57 0.78 1.06
C MET A 126 20.09 0.78 0.85
N MET A 127 20.87 1.54 1.64
CA MET A 127 22.33 1.45 1.49
C MET A 127 22.81 0.03 1.84
N PRO A 128 23.73 -0.59 1.08
CA PRO A 128 24.19 -1.95 1.36
C PRO A 128 24.64 -2.15 2.81
N SER A 129 25.34 -1.17 3.38
CA SER A 129 25.80 -1.17 4.78
C SER A 129 24.67 -1.16 5.82
N GLN A 130 23.47 -0.72 5.44
CA GLN A 130 22.27 -0.74 6.28
C GLN A 130 21.47 -2.05 6.17
N ARG A 131 21.88 -2.96 5.27
CA ARG A 131 21.13 -4.18 4.96
C ARG A 131 21.94 -5.45 5.16
N VAL A 132 23.23 -5.40 4.86
CA VAL A 132 24.09 -6.56 4.93
C VAL A 132 25.50 -6.17 5.35
N LYS A 133 26.04 -6.94 6.28
CA LYS A 133 27.46 -6.90 6.61
C LYS A 133 28.18 -7.95 5.78
N ILE A 134 29.02 -7.52 4.84
CA ILE A 134 29.77 -8.42 3.96
C ILE A 134 31.13 -8.68 4.60
N LYS A 135 31.42 -9.96 4.91
CA LYS A 135 32.74 -10.42 5.36
C LYS A 135 33.12 -11.68 4.62
N PRO A 136 34.34 -11.77 4.04
CA PRO A 136 34.80 -13.03 3.47
C PRO A 136 34.98 -14.06 4.59
N LEU A 137 34.51 -15.28 4.34
CA LEU A 137 34.84 -16.43 5.19
C LEU A 137 36.31 -16.77 4.97
N LYS A 138 37.09 -16.84 6.05
CA LYS A 138 38.49 -17.29 5.98
C LYS A 138 38.54 -18.79 6.31
N PRO A 139 39.18 -19.64 5.48
CA PRO A 139 39.47 -21.00 5.88
C PRO A 139 40.46 -20.97 7.06
N HIS A 140 40.22 -21.82 8.06
CA HIS A 140 41.14 -22.07 9.16
C HIS A 140 42.25 -23.03 8.74
#